data_AF-A0A286TTH9-F1
#
_entry.id   AF-A0A286TTH9-F1
#
_cell.length_a   1.000
_cell.length_b   1.000
_cell.length_c   1.000
_cell.angle_alpha   90.00
_cell.angle_beta   90.00
_cell.angle_gamma   90.00
#
_symmetry.space_group_name_H-M   'P 1'
#
loop_
_entity.id
_entity.type
_entity.pdbx_description
1 polymer ?
#
loop_
_entity_poly.entity_id
_entity_poly.type
_entity_poly.pdbx_seq_one_letter_code
_entity_poly.pdbx_strand_id
1 'polypeptide(L)' 'MIRDEDDYNRHMNYIHYNPVKHGLVSSVNDWPYSTFHRCVKKGLYPPDWGGDGTDTNEASYGE' A
#
# COMPACT_ATOMS: atom_id res chain seq x y z
N MET A 1 14.56 -10.18 7.57
CA MET A 1 14.54 -11.64 7.33
C MET A 1 13.09 -12.02 7.27
N ILE A 2 12.63 -12.47 6.11
CA ILE A 2 11.23 -12.85 5.93
C ILE A 2 11.07 -14.25 6.51
N ARG A 3 10.21 -14.37 7.52
CA ARG A 3 10.08 -15.60 8.33
C ARG A 3 8.96 -16.51 7.85
N ASP A 4 7.89 -15.92 7.34
CA ASP A 4 6.64 -16.59 7.01
C ASP A 4 5.96 -15.87 5.83
N GLU A 5 4.99 -16.51 5.18
CA GLU A 5 4.21 -15.90 4.08
C GLU A 5 3.47 -14.62 4.52
N ASP A 6 3.07 -14.53 5.79
CA ASP A 6 2.45 -13.32 6.34
C ASP A 6 3.45 -12.16 6.43
N ASP A 7 4.69 -12.44 6.84
CA ASP A 7 5.76 -11.44 6.88
C ASP A 7 6.20 -11.00 5.48
N TYR A 8 6.15 -11.92 4.50
CA TYR A 8 6.35 -11.61 3.08
C TYR A 8 5.30 -10.61 2.58
N ASN A 9 4.03 -10.88 2.86
CA ASN A 9 2.93 -10.01 2.46
C ASN A 9 3.03 -8.63 3.13
N ARG A 10 3.39 -8.56 4.41
CA ARG A 10 3.64 -7.28 5.11
C ARG A 10 4.80 -6.49 4.51
N HIS A 11 5.90 -7.15 4.18
CA HIS A 11 7.04 -6.50 3.52
C HIS A 11 6.66 -5.98 2.13
N MET A 12 5.95 -6.78 1.33
CA MET A 12 5.46 -6.36 0.01
C MET A 12 4.52 -5.16 0.14
N ASN A 13 3.58 -5.20 1.08
CA ASN A 13 2.68 -4.09 1.36
C ASN A 13 3.46 -2.82 1.74
N TYR A 14 4.46 -2.93 2.61
CA TYR A 14 5.26 -1.79 3.02
C TYR A 14 6.03 -1.16 1.85
N ILE A 15 6.65 -1.97 0.99
CA ILE A 15 7.40 -1.50 -0.18
C ILE A 15 6.48 -0.78 -1.17
N HIS A 16 5.30 -1.35 -1.42
CA HIS A 16 4.33 -0.77 -2.35
C HIS A 16 3.69 0.51 -1.79
N TYR A 17 3.47 0.61 -0.48
CA TYR A 17 2.89 1.79 0.16
C TYR A 17 3.90 2.92 0.43
N ASN A 18 5.21 2.64 0.35
CA ASN A 18 6.26 3.62 0.65
C ASN A 18 6.14 4.95 -0.13
N PRO A 19 5.83 4.97 -1.44
CA PRO A 19 5.66 6.22 -2.19
C PRO A 19 4.51 7.10 -1.66
N VAL A 20 3.40 6.48 -1.22
CA VAL A 20 2.25 7.18 -0.62
C VAL A 20 2.61 7.69 0.77
N LYS A 21 3.24 6.86 1.59
CA LYS A 21 3.72 7.25 2.93
C LYS A 21 4.68 8.45 2.89
N HIS A 22 5.52 8.54 1.86
CA HIS A 22 6.44 9.66 1.67
C HIS A 22 5.84 10.84 0.90
N GLY A 23 4.55 10.79 0.54
CA GLY A 23 3.85 11.86 -0.17
C GLY A 23 4.34 12.09 -1.60
N LEU A 24 5.01 11.10 -2.21
CA LEU A 24 5.47 11.18 -3.60
C LEU A 24 4.31 11.05 -4.59
N VAL A 25 3.26 10.32 -4.20
CA VAL A 25 2.03 10.09 -4.97
C VAL A 25 0.83 9.98 -4.02
N SER A 26 -0.37 10.33 -4.52
CA SER A 26 -1.63 10.20 -3.79
C SER A 26 -2.15 8.76 -3.70
N SER A 27 -1.78 7.91 -4.68
CA SER A 27 -2.14 6.49 -4.68
C SER A 27 -0.96 5.62 -5.13
N VAL A 28 -0.86 4.39 -4.62
CA VAL A 28 0.18 3.43 -5.05
C VAL A 28 0.13 3.17 -6.57
N ASN A 29 -1.07 3.19 -7.16
CA ASN A 29 -1.29 3.01 -8.59
C ASN A 29 -0.66 4.14 -9.45
N ASP A 30 -0.48 5.34 -8.89
CA ASP A 30 0.14 6.47 -9.60
C ASP A 30 1.67 6.37 -9.67
N TRP A 31 2.28 5.38 -9.00
CA TRP A 31 3.73 5.22 -8.97
C TRP A 31 4.25 4.22 -10.03
N PRO A 32 4.71 4.68 -11.21
CA PRO A 32 5.03 3.80 -12.34
C PRO A 32 6.28 2.93 -12.12
N TYR A 33 7.13 3.26 -11.14
CA TYR A 33 8.40 2.58 -10.87
C TYR A 33 8.27 1.50 -9.79
N SER A 34 7.11 0.85 -9.67
CA SER A 34 6.88 -0.25 -8.73
C SER A 34 6.43 -1.52 -9.45
N THR A 35 6.70 -2.67 -8.85
CA THR A 35 6.16 -3.96 -9.29
C THR A 35 4.66 -4.09 -9.04
N PHE A 36 4.03 -3.09 -8.41
CA PHE A 36 2.61 -3.04 -8.07
C PHE A 36 1.70 -3.32 -9.28
N HIS A 37 1.88 -2.62 -10.41
CA HIS A 37 1.05 -2.83 -11.60
C HIS A 37 1.09 -4.26 -12.13
N ARG A 38 2.25 -4.93 -12.01
CA ARG A 38 2.38 -6.34 -12.40
C ARG A 38 1.66 -7.24 -11.40
N CYS A 39 1.70 -6.92 -10.12
CA CYS A 39 0.98 -7.65 -9.08
C CYS A 39 -0.55 -7.50 -9.22
N VAL A 40 -1.04 -6.29 -9.53
CA VAL A 40 -2.46 -6.05 -9.86
C VAL A 40 -2.88 -6.89 -11.07
N LYS A 41 -2.09 -6.89 -12.16
CA LYS A 41 -2.37 -7.73 -13.34
C LYS A 41 -2.39 -9.23 -13.05
N LYS A 42 -1.69 -9.67 -12.00
CA LYS A 42 -1.67 -11.07 -11.54
C LYS A 42 -2.77 -11.39 -10.52
N GLY A 43 -3.60 -10.40 -10.14
CA GLY A 43 -4.63 -10.56 -9.11
C GLY A 43 -4.08 -10.64 -7.68
N LEU A 44 -2.82 -10.23 -7.46
CA LEU A 44 -2.21 -10.20 -6.12
C LEU A 44 -2.62 -8.97 -5.31
N TYR A 45 -2.94 -7.86 -5.99
CA TYR A 45 -3.44 -6.64 -5.36
C TYR A 45 -4.68 -6.11 -6.07
N PRO A 46 -5.62 -5.51 -5.31
CA PRO A 46 -6.64 -4.65 -5.88
C PRO A 46 -6.02 -3.43 -6.60
N PRO A 47 -6.60 -2.96 -7.72
CA PRO A 47 -6.12 -1.75 -8.41
C PRO A 47 -6.27 -0.47 -7.56
N ASP A 48 -7.23 -0.45 -6.64
CA ASP A 48 -7.53 0.60 -5.66
C ASP A 48 -6.72 0.47 -4.35
N TRP A 49 -5.86 -0.55 -4.25
CA TRP A 49 -5.10 -0.79 -3.04
C TRP A 49 -4.06 0.31 -2.77
N GLY A 50 -4.09 0.86 -1.56
CA GLY A 50 -3.21 1.97 -1.17
C GLY A 50 -3.54 3.29 -1.88
N GLY A 51 -4.76 3.42 -2.40
CA GLY A 51 -5.34 4.67 -2.89
C GLY A 51 -6.61 5.02 -2.12
N ASP A 52 -6.89 6.32 -2.06
CA ASP A 52 -7.89 7.00 -1.23
C ASP A 52 -7.51 7.12 0.26
N GLY A 53 -6.94 8.28 0.57
CA GLY A 53 -6.63 8.72 1.92
C GLY A 53 -7.87 9.12 2.70
N THR A 54 -8.74 8.16 3.03
CA THR A 54 -9.59 8.30 4.22
C THR A 54 -8.80 7.88 5.45
N ASP A 55 -7.73 8.61 5.75
CA ASP A 55 -7.39 8.95 7.13
C ASP A 55 -8.17 10.24 7.49
N THR A 56 -9.45 10.28 7.17
CA THR A 56 -10.40 11.17 7.85
C THR A 56 -11.04 10.36 8.95
N ASN A 57 -10.25 10.03 9.97
CA ASN A 57 -10.81 9.81 11.30
C ASN A 57 -9.87 10.39 12.36
N GLU A 58 -9.65 11.71 12.27
CA GLU A 58 -9.35 12.54 13.45
C GLU A 58 -10.57 12.64 14.41
N ALA A 59 -11.26 11.54 14.69
CA ALA A 59 -12.34 11.55 15.68
C ALA A 59 -12.42 10.23 16.45
N SER A 60 -12.16 10.34 17.75
CA SER A 60 -12.51 9.36 18.80
C SER A 60 -11.48 8.26 19.10
N TYR A 61 -10.27 8.65 19.50
CA TYR A 61 -9.61 8.01 20.65
C TYR A 61 -9.58 8.98 21.82
N GLY A 62 -10.76 9.20 22.36
CA GLY A 62 -10.97 9.85 23.64
C GLY A 62 -12.32 9.39 24.13
N GLU A 63 -12.34 8.32 24.90
CA GLU A 63 -12.88 8.17 26.27
C GLU A 63 -12.46 6.80 26.82
#